data_AF-A0A3C0XN56-F1
#
_entry.id   AF-A0A3C0XN56-F1
#
_cell.length_a   1.000
_cell.length_b   1.000
_cell.length_c   1.000
_cell.angle_alpha   90.00
_cell.angle_beta   90.00
_cell.angle_gamma   90.00
#
_symmetry.space_group_name_H-M   'P 1'
#
loop_
_entity.id
_entity.type
_entity.pdbx_description
1 polymer ?
#
loop_
_entity_poly.entity_id
_entity_poly.type
_entity_poly.pdbx_seq_one_letter_code
_entity_poly.pdbx_strand_id
1 'polypeptide(L)'
;TFFQMNGNFSFGDYFKDGAIRYAWDLSTKPIADGGYGLDGERIWPTVYTDDDEAFDIWRRVIGVPVERIVRRGKEDNTWDMGIPGPAGSCSELFYDRGPSYGVEGGPAVDEDRYMEFWNLVFMQYERGAATGPNKGDYVILGDLPNKNIDTGMGMERVATLLQGVDNLYEIDEVRPVLDRAA
;
A
#
# COMPACT_ATOMS: atom_id res chain seq x y z
N THR A 1 -2.21 11.79 17.05
CA THR A 1 -0.91 11.29 16.57
C THR A 1 -0.59 12.00 15.27
N PHE A 2 0.64 11.88 14.76
CA PHE A 2 1.11 12.51 13.51
C PHE A 2 1.99 11.50 12.77
N PHE A 3 1.92 11.50 11.44
CA PHE A 3 2.79 10.73 10.54
C PHE A 3 2.79 11.38 9.16
N GLN A 4 3.76 11.03 8.31
CA GLN A 4 3.88 11.54 6.95
C GLN A 4 3.52 10.48 5.92
N MET A 5 2.79 10.92 4.89
CA MET A 5 2.38 10.07 3.78
C MET A 5 2.99 10.62 2.48
N ASN A 6 3.89 9.87 1.87
CA ASN A 6 4.42 10.18 0.55
C ASN A 6 3.45 9.63 -0.50
N GLY A 7 2.88 10.51 -1.32
CA GLY A 7 1.92 10.13 -2.34
C GLY A 7 2.26 10.67 -3.72
N ASN A 8 2.07 9.84 -4.75
CA ASN A 8 1.90 10.28 -6.12
C ASN A 8 0.43 10.15 -6.54
N PHE A 9 0.00 11.03 -7.44
CA PHE A 9 -1.38 11.12 -7.88
C PHE A 9 -1.44 11.12 -9.41
N SER A 10 -2.48 10.50 -9.96
CA SER A 10 -2.81 10.56 -11.38
C SER A 10 -4.23 11.07 -11.54
N PHE A 11 -4.41 12.15 -12.28
CA PHE A 11 -5.72 12.73 -12.56
C PHE A 11 -6.08 12.50 -14.04
N GLY A 12 -6.58 11.31 -14.35
CA GLY A 12 -6.93 10.91 -15.72
C GLY A 12 -5.74 10.70 -16.67
N ASP A 13 -4.55 10.44 -16.15
CA ASP A 13 -3.33 10.20 -16.95
C ASP A 13 -3.04 8.69 -17.08
N TYR A 14 -2.36 8.10 -16.09
CA TYR A 14 -2.15 6.66 -15.99
C TYR A 14 -3.06 6.02 -14.93
N PHE A 15 -3.24 4.70 -15.00
CA PHE A 15 -4.05 3.93 -14.05
C PHE A 15 -3.25 2.76 -13.45
N LYS A 16 -3.87 1.60 -13.19
CA LYS A 16 -3.29 0.48 -12.45
C LYS A 16 -1.90 0.04 -12.92
N ASP A 17 -1.72 -0.22 -14.22
CA ASP A 17 -0.44 -0.70 -14.77
C ASP A 17 0.70 0.30 -14.46
N GLY A 18 0.48 1.58 -14.78
CA GLY A 18 1.46 2.64 -14.51
C GLY A 18 1.75 2.82 -13.01
N ALA A 19 0.71 2.84 -12.18
CA ALA A 19 0.85 3.01 -10.74
C ALA A 19 1.65 1.85 -10.11
N ILE A 20 1.33 0.61 -10.47
CA ILE A 20 2.01 -0.58 -9.98
C ILE A 20 3.48 -0.61 -10.44
N ARG A 21 3.77 -0.25 -11.71
CA ARG A 21 5.15 -0.15 -12.20
C ARG A 21 5.95 0.91 -11.47
N TYR A 22 5.40 2.11 -11.26
CA TYR A 22 6.11 3.16 -10.53
C TYR A 22 6.39 2.77 -9.08
N ALA A 23 5.42 2.17 -8.39
CA ALA A 23 5.61 1.68 -7.03
C ALA A 23 6.69 0.59 -6.96
N TRP A 24 6.66 -0.37 -7.89
CA TRP A 24 7.66 -1.43 -7.96
C TRP A 24 9.06 -0.91 -8.27
N ASP A 25 9.16 -0.03 -9.27
CA ASP A 25 10.43 0.57 -9.69
C ASP A 25 11.06 1.37 -8.55
N LEU A 26 10.30 2.25 -7.88
CA LEU A 26 10.83 3.01 -6.75
C LEU A 26 11.26 2.09 -5.61
N SER A 27 10.47 1.05 -5.32
CA SER A 27 10.77 0.11 -4.23
C SER A 27 12.05 -0.69 -4.50
N THR A 28 12.24 -1.20 -5.71
CA THR A 28 13.23 -2.24 -5.99
C THR A 28 14.47 -1.76 -6.72
N LYS A 29 14.43 -0.64 -7.45
CA LYS A 29 15.61 -0.11 -8.14
C LYS A 29 16.73 0.22 -7.13
N PRO A 30 18.00 0.03 -7.49
CA PRO A 30 19.11 0.40 -6.64
C PRO A 30 19.04 1.87 -6.21
N ILE A 31 19.55 2.18 -5.02
CA ILE A 31 19.64 3.55 -4.52
C ILE A 31 20.44 4.45 -5.48
N ALA A 32 21.50 3.90 -6.10
CA ALA A 32 22.31 4.60 -7.10
C ALA A 32 21.50 5.03 -8.34
N ASP A 33 20.38 4.36 -8.62
CA ASP A 33 19.49 4.62 -9.76
C ASP A 33 18.21 5.37 -9.32
N GLY A 34 18.16 5.85 -8.07
CA GLY A 34 17.04 6.63 -7.52
C GLY A 34 15.90 5.80 -6.94
N GLY A 35 16.08 4.50 -6.73
CA GLY A 35 15.13 3.66 -5.99
C GLY A 35 15.49 3.50 -4.51
N TYR A 36 14.81 2.58 -3.84
CA TYR A 36 15.02 2.23 -2.44
C TYR A 36 15.90 0.99 -2.24
N GLY A 37 16.13 0.19 -3.29
CA GLY A 37 16.95 -1.01 -3.23
C GLY A 37 16.37 -2.11 -2.34
N LEU A 38 15.05 -2.13 -2.11
CA LEU A 38 14.39 -3.21 -1.39
C LEU A 38 14.46 -4.50 -2.21
N ASP A 39 14.56 -5.63 -1.51
CA ASP A 39 14.53 -6.94 -2.14
C ASP A 39 13.10 -7.26 -2.61
N GLY A 40 12.91 -7.31 -3.94
CA GLY A 40 11.63 -7.66 -4.55
C GLY A 40 11.11 -9.06 -4.18
N GLU A 41 11.98 -9.98 -3.77
CA GLU A 41 11.58 -11.31 -3.27
C GLU A 41 10.91 -11.25 -1.89
N ARG A 42 11.04 -10.12 -1.18
CA ARG A 42 10.44 -9.87 0.13
C ARG A 42 9.20 -8.97 0.04
N ILE A 43 8.82 -8.51 -1.14
CA ILE A 43 7.61 -7.71 -1.35
C ILE A 43 6.41 -8.63 -1.63
N TRP A 44 5.30 -8.35 -0.94
CA TRP A 44 4.04 -9.06 -1.03
C TRP A 44 2.90 -8.08 -1.33
N PRO A 45 2.38 -8.05 -2.56
CA PRO A 45 1.22 -7.24 -2.89
C PRO A 45 -0.09 -7.90 -2.43
N THR A 46 -1.01 -7.09 -1.91
CA THR A 46 -2.41 -7.46 -1.71
C THR A 46 -3.27 -6.85 -2.81
N VAL A 47 -4.39 -7.48 -3.15
CA VAL A 47 -5.39 -6.95 -4.09
C VAL A 47 -6.79 -7.28 -3.62
N TYR A 48 -7.77 -6.47 -4.03
CA TYR A 48 -9.17 -6.77 -3.75
C TYR A 48 -9.60 -8.07 -4.42
N THR A 49 -10.42 -8.88 -3.72
CA THR A 49 -10.85 -10.21 -4.18
C THR A 49 -11.36 -10.22 -5.62
N ASP A 50 -12.08 -9.17 -6.04
CA ASP A 50 -12.68 -9.08 -7.38
C ASP A 50 -11.85 -8.23 -8.37
N ASP A 51 -10.64 -7.78 -7.99
CA ASP A 51 -9.74 -6.98 -8.84
C ASP A 51 -8.74 -7.86 -9.60
N ASP A 52 -9.26 -8.61 -10.57
CA ASP A 52 -8.43 -9.48 -11.43
C ASP A 52 -7.42 -8.70 -12.28
N GLU A 53 -7.71 -7.44 -12.60
CA GLU A 53 -6.82 -6.57 -13.36
C GLU A 53 -5.53 -6.28 -12.58
N ALA A 54 -5.64 -5.86 -11.32
CA ALA A 54 -4.48 -5.62 -10.47
C ALA A 54 -3.69 -6.92 -10.22
N PHE A 55 -4.39 -8.03 -9.99
CA PHE A 55 -3.77 -9.34 -9.82
C PHE A 55 -2.93 -9.75 -11.05
N ASP A 56 -3.50 -9.63 -12.25
CA ASP A 56 -2.82 -10.00 -13.48
C ASP A 56 -1.63 -9.07 -13.81
N ILE A 57 -1.70 -7.78 -13.44
CA ILE A 57 -0.55 -6.86 -13.56
C ILE A 57 0.59 -7.34 -12.65
N TRP A 58 0.34 -7.58 -11.36
CA TRP A 58 1.38 -8.08 -10.46
C TRP A 58 2.01 -9.38 -10.95
N ARG A 59 1.18 -10.33 -11.40
CA ARG A 59 1.62 -11.62 -11.88
C ARG A 59 2.39 -11.56 -13.20
N ARG A 60 1.87 -10.86 -14.21
CA ARG A 60 2.36 -10.96 -15.61
C ARG A 60 3.28 -9.82 -16.00
N VAL A 61 3.02 -8.62 -15.48
CA VAL A 61 3.76 -7.41 -15.82
C VAL A 61 4.96 -7.24 -14.89
N ILE A 62 4.74 -7.36 -13.59
CA ILE A 62 5.81 -7.25 -12.59
C ILE A 62 6.54 -8.58 -12.42
N GLY A 63 5.81 -9.70 -12.47
CA GLY A 63 6.39 -11.03 -12.33
C GLY A 63 6.42 -11.55 -10.89
N VAL A 64 5.59 -11.01 -10.01
CA VAL A 64 5.45 -11.52 -8.63
C VAL A 64 4.85 -12.94 -8.69
N PRO A 65 5.43 -13.94 -7.99
CA PRO A 65 4.86 -15.28 -7.90
C PRO A 65 3.44 -15.26 -7.31
N VAL A 66 2.56 -16.11 -7.83
CA VAL A 66 1.13 -16.11 -7.47
C VAL A 66 0.91 -16.32 -5.97
N GLU A 67 1.73 -17.16 -5.35
CA GLU A 67 1.72 -17.44 -3.92
C GLU A 67 2.04 -16.21 -3.04
N ARG A 68 2.65 -15.16 -3.61
CA ARG A 68 2.94 -13.88 -2.93
C ARG A 68 1.92 -12.79 -3.22
N ILE A 69 0.96 -13.02 -4.11
CA ILE A 69 -0.11 -12.06 -4.43
C ILE A 69 -1.36 -12.45 -3.62
N VAL A 70 -1.65 -11.70 -2.56
CA VAL A 70 -2.69 -12.05 -1.60
C VAL A 70 -4.00 -11.34 -1.94
N ARG A 71 -5.09 -12.09 -2.13
CA ARG A 71 -6.42 -11.51 -2.31
C ARG A 71 -7.07 -11.25 -0.95
N ARG A 72 -7.59 -10.04 -0.71
CA ARG A 72 -8.35 -9.72 0.50
C ARG A 72 -9.69 -9.04 0.21
N GLY A 73 -10.54 -9.08 1.22
CA GLY A 73 -11.91 -8.57 1.16
C GLY A 73 -11.99 -7.04 1.12
N LYS A 74 -13.23 -6.56 1.23
CA LYS A 74 -13.54 -5.14 1.13
C LYS A 74 -12.93 -4.32 2.26
N GLU A 75 -12.85 -4.89 3.45
CA GLU A 75 -12.32 -4.21 4.64
C GLU A 75 -10.86 -3.78 4.46
N ASP A 76 -10.06 -4.59 3.78
CA ASP A 76 -8.64 -4.31 3.57
C ASP A 76 -8.43 -3.55 2.26
N ASN A 77 -8.82 -4.16 1.13
CA ASN A 77 -8.44 -3.70 -0.21
C ASN A 77 -9.49 -2.80 -0.91
N THR A 78 -10.29 -2.06 -0.14
CA THR A 78 -11.00 -0.89 -0.67
C THR A 78 -10.71 0.33 0.18
N TRP A 79 -10.74 1.49 -0.45
CA TRP A 79 -10.40 2.73 0.21
C TRP A 79 -11.36 3.86 -0.16
N ASP A 80 -11.66 4.68 0.85
CA ASP A 80 -12.45 5.90 0.75
C ASP A 80 -12.12 6.86 1.90
N MET A 81 -12.53 8.12 1.76
CA MET A 81 -12.26 9.18 2.74
C MET A 81 -13.14 9.14 4.01
N GLY A 82 -14.01 8.13 4.19
CA GLY A 82 -14.96 8.09 5.32
C GLY A 82 -16.15 9.05 5.20
N ILE A 83 -16.12 9.95 4.21
CA ILE A 83 -17.25 10.80 3.77
C ILE A 83 -17.61 10.56 2.28
N PRO A 84 -18.79 10.99 1.80
CA PRO A 84 -19.13 10.95 0.37
C PRO A 84 -18.03 11.58 -0.50
N GLY A 85 -17.70 10.94 -1.61
CA GLY A 85 -16.60 11.34 -2.48
C GLY A 85 -15.97 10.17 -3.26
N PRO A 86 -14.77 10.38 -3.81
CA PRO A 86 -14.05 9.33 -4.55
C PRO A 86 -13.72 8.10 -3.69
N ALA A 87 -13.88 6.92 -4.30
CA ALA A 87 -13.58 5.62 -3.73
C ALA A 87 -13.09 4.64 -4.80
N GLY A 88 -12.45 3.55 -4.37
CA GLY A 88 -11.94 2.52 -5.27
C GLY A 88 -11.44 1.27 -4.57
N SER A 89 -11.13 0.24 -5.36
CA SER A 89 -10.27 -0.84 -4.89
C SER A 89 -8.86 -0.31 -4.70
N CYS A 90 -8.05 -1.02 -3.91
CA CYS A 90 -6.65 -0.69 -3.76
C CYS A 90 -5.78 -1.95 -3.75
N SER A 91 -4.49 -1.74 -4.00
CA SER A 91 -3.46 -2.76 -3.86
C SER A 91 -2.40 -2.24 -2.90
N GLU A 92 -2.09 -2.99 -1.85
CA GLU A 92 -1.11 -2.59 -0.85
C GLU A 92 0.15 -3.43 -0.99
N LEU A 93 1.31 -2.83 -0.74
CA LEU A 93 2.60 -3.50 -0.73
C LEU A 93 3.03 -3.70 0.72
N PHE A 94 3.32 -4.95 1.03
CA PHE A 94 3.88 -5.38 2.30
C PHE A 94 5.33 -5.84 2.11
N TYR A 95 6.16 -5.61 3.12
CA TYR A 95 7.54 -6.09 3.13
C TYR A 95 7.75 -7.12 4.24
N ASP A 96 8.23 -8.31 3.88
CA ASP A 96 8.61 -9.34 4.84
C ASP A 96 9.86 -8.90 5.59
N ARG A 97 9.73 -8.55 6.88
CA ARG A 97 10.84 -8.12 7.75
C ARG A 97 11.68 -9.28 8.27
N GLY A 98 11.20 -10.51 8.11
CA GLY A 98 11.90 -11.74 8.43
C GLY A 98 11.35 -12.48 9.66
N PRO A 99 11.86 -13.70 9.94
CA PRO A 99 11.28 -14.60 10.94
C PRO A 99 11.31 -14.09 12.40
N SER A 100 12.13 -13.09 12.71
CA SER A 100 12.18 -12.49 14.05
C SER A 100 10.92 -11.70 14.40
N TYR A 101 10.11 -11.32 13.40
CA TYR A 101 8.95 -10.45 13.57
C TYR A 101 7.61 -11.19 13.54
N GLY A 102 7.59 -12.50 13.29
CA GLY A 102 6.33 -13.24 13.23
C GLY A 102 6.36 -14.49 12.34
N VAL A 103 5.17 -15.05 12.12
CA VAL A 103 4.96 -16.32 11.42
C VAL A 103 5.04 -16.14 9.90
N GLU A 104 5.53 -17.16 9.20
CA GLU A 104 5.56 -17.17 7.73
C GLU A 104 4.17 -17.40 7.12
N GLY A 105 3.88 -16.82 5.95
CA GLY A 105 2.63 -17.03 5.24
C GLY A 105 2.04 -15.80 4.54
N GLY A 106 2.79 -14.70 4.48
CA GLY A 106 2.35 -13.46 3.88
C GLY A 106 1.50 -12.59 4.81
N PRO A 107 1.07 -11.42 4.33
CA PRO A 107 0.36 -10.44 5.15
C PRO A 107 -0.98 -10.96 5.68
N ALA A 108 -1.64 -11.92 5.03
CA ALA A 108 -2.87 -12.54 5.58
C ALA A 108 -2.66 -13.35 6.87
N VAL A 109 -1.40 -13.70 7.18
CA VAL A 109 -1.05 -14.52 8.35
C VAL A 109 -0.51 -13.66 9.49
N ASP A 110 0.34 -12.68 9.20
CA ASP A 110 1.05 -11.92 10.23
C ASP A 110 1.46 -10.51 9.75
N GLU A 111 0.74 -9.48 10.15
CA GLU A 111 1.06 -8.10 9.74
C GLU A 111 2.18 -7.45 10.54
N ASP A 112 2.68 -8.10 11.60
CA ASP A 112 3.86 -7.63 12.34
C ASP A 112 5.14 -8.01 11.58
N ARG A 113 5.18 -9.23 11.01
CA ARG A 113 6.27 -9.67 10.11
C ARG A 113 6.18 -9.02 8.74
N TYR A 114 5.00 -9.05 8.12
CA TYR A 114 4.76 -8.44 6.82
C TYR A 114 4.20 -7.05 7.07
N MET A 115 5.07 -6.04 7.00
CA MET A 115 4.67 -4.66 7.29
C MET A 115 4.20 -3.96 6.02
N GLU A 116 2.95 -3.48 6.02
CA GLU A 116 2.40 -2.63 4.97
C GLU A 116 3.22 -1.32 4.90
N PHE A 117 3.75 -0.97 3.74
CA PHE A 117 4.49 0.29 3.58
C PHE A 117 3.89 1.22 2.55
N TRP A 118 3.09 0.73 1.59
CA TRP A 118 2.53 1.55 0.52
C TRP A 118 1.16 1.04 0.07
N ASN A 119 0.16 1.92 0.02
CA ASN A 119 -1.15 1.65 -0.55
C ASN A 119 -1.33 2.36 -1.90
N LEU A 120 -1.81 1.63 -2.92
CA LEU A 120 -2.13 2.13 -4.27
C LEU A 120 -3.64 2.08 -4.49
N VAL A 121 -4.32 3.22 -4.35
CA VAL A 121 -5.78 3.32 -4.51
C VAL A 121 -6.13 3.63 -5.96
N PHE A 122 -7.03 2.82 -6.51
CA PHE A 122 -7.54 2.90 -7.88
C PHE A 122 -8.89 3.59 -7.88
N MET A 123 -8.87 4.91 -7.77
CA MET A 123 -10.06 5.75 -7.68
C MET A 123 -10.89 5.65 -8.95
N GLN A 124 -12.11 5.12 -8.83
CA GLN A 124 -12.96 4.83 -9.99
C GLN A 124 -14.45 5.09 -9.74
N TYR A 125 -14.89 5.21 -8.48
CA TYR A 125 -16.29 5.40 -8.13
C TYR A 125 -16.50 6.64 -7.27
N GLU A 126 -17.68 7.24 -7.39
CA GLU A 126 -18.19 8.20 -6.42
C GLU A 126 -19.07 7.44 -5.42
N ARG A 127 -18.70 7.43 -4.14
CA ARG A 127 -19.52 6.83 -3.09
C ARG A 127 -20.45 7.86 -2.43
N GLY A 128 -21.61 7.39 -2.00
CA GLY A 128 -22.58 8.15 -1.24
C GLY A 128 -22.33 8.10 0.28
N ALA A 129 -23.34 8.53 1.04
CA ALA A 129 -23.30 8.47 2.50
C ALA A 129 -23.15 7.04 3.02
N ALA A 130 -22.53 6.91 4.19
CA ALA A 130 -22.47 5.64 4.89
C ALA A 130 -23.89 5.11 5.17
N THR A 131 -24.11 3.85 4.87
CA THR A 131 -25.37 3.13 5.10
C THR A 131 -25.30 2.21 6.32
N GLY A 132 -24.12 2.07 6.93
CA GLY A 132 -23.86 1.19 8.06
C GLY A 132 -22.56 1.55 8.78
N PRO A 133 -22.26 0.84 9.88
CA PRO A 133 -21.11 1.13 10.72
C PRO A 133 -19.78 0.59 10.17
N ASN A 134 -19.80 -0.32 9.18
CA ASN A 134 -18.60 -0.99 8.71
C ASN A 134 -17.97 -0.24 7.51
N LYS A 135 -16.65 -0.40 7.35
CA LYS A 135 -15.94 0.08 6.16
C LYS A 135 -16.53 -0.59 4.91
N GLY A 136 -16.84 0.22 3.90
CA GLY A 136 -17.53 -0.29 2.71
C GLY A 136 -19.06 -0.28 2.80
N ASP A 137 -19.67 0.04 3.94
CA ASP A 137 -21.12 0.20 4.03
C ASP A 137 -21.54 1.55 3.43
N TYR A 138 -21.56 1.62 2.11
CA TYR A 138 -22.03 2.78 1.36
C TYR A 138 -22.54 2.35 -0.01
N VAL A 139 -23.37 3.21 -0.59
CA VAL A 139 -23.82 3.07 -1.97
C VAL A 139 -22.81 3.68 -2.93
N ILE A 140 -22.59 3.05 -4.08
CA ILE A 140 -21.90 3.69 -5.21
C ILE A 140 -22.94 4.51 -5.97
N LEU A 141 -22.69 5.80 -6.12
CA LEU A 141 -23.57 6.73 -6.84
C LEU A 141 -23.34 6.68 -8.35
N GLY A 142 -22.13 6.32 -8.77
CA GLY A 142 -21.74 6.17 -10.16
C GLY A 142 -20.22 6.13 -10.32
N ASP A 143 -19.79 6.10 -11.58
CA ASP A 143 -18.38 6.17 -11.94
C ASP A 143 -17.85 7.60 -11.84
N LEU A 144 -16.57 7.76 -11.50
CA LEU A 144 -15.88 9.05 -11.59
C LEU A 144 -15.74 9.48 -13.06
N PRO A 145 -15.70 10.79 -13.36
CA PRO A 145 -15.51 11.29 -14.73
C PRO A 145 -14.23 10.77 -15.39
N ASN A 146 -13.18 10.55 -14.60
CA ASN A 146 -11.93 9.92 -15.00
C ASN A 146 -11.50 8.93 -13.93
N LYS A 147 -10.82 7.85 -14.34
CA LYS A 147 -10.10 6.96 -13.45
C LYS A 147 -8.83 7.65 -12.95
N ASN A 148 -8.59 7.62 -11.65
CA ASN A 148 -7.50 8.34 -11.00
C ASN A 148 -6.67 7.40 -10.13
N ILE A 149 -5.46 7.83 -9.78
CA ILE A 149 -4.60 7.13 -8.81
C ILE A 149 -4.36 8.05 -7.62
N ASP A 150 -4.50 7.49 -6.44
CA ASP A 150 -4.13 8.07 -5.16
C ASP A 150 -3.26 7.03 -4.44
N THR A 151 -2.01 7.35 -4.16
CA THR A 151 -1.14 6.43 -3.41
C THR A 151 -0.72 7.04 -2.09
N GLY A 152 -0.56 6.21 -1.08
CA GLY A 152 -0.04 6.63 0.22
C GLY A 152 1.02 5.67 0.74
N MET A 153 2.25 6.15 0.84
CA MET A 153 3.36 5.42 1.44
C MET A 153 3.70 6.02 2.81
N GLY A 154 3.71 5.20 3.86
CA GLY A 154 4.05 5.67 5.20
C GLY A 154 5.55 5.95 5.30
N MET A 155 5.92 7.23 5.45
CA MET A 155 7.32 7.64 5.41
C MET A 155 8.12 6.97 6.52
N GLU A 156 7.59 6.96 7.74
CA GLU A 156 8.24 6.38 8.92
C GLU A 156 8.35 4.85 8.80
N ARG A 157 7.40 4.20 8.13
CA ARG A 157 7.45 2.75 7.87
C ARG A 157 8.54 2.41 6.86
N VAL A 158 8.66 3.17 5.77
CA VAL A 158 9.74 2.97 4.79
C VAL A 158 11.11 3.30 5.39
N ALA A 159 11.21 4.36 6.19
CA ALA A 159 12.43 4.69 6.93
C ALA A 159 12.85 3.53 7.85
N THR A 160 11.90 2.92 8.56
CA THR A 160 12.15 1.72 9.39
C THR A 160 12.78 0.59 8.57
N LEU A 161 12.25 0.32 7.36
CA LEU A 161 12.79 -0.71 6.46
C LEU A 161 14.19 -0.37 5.95
N LEU A 162 14.42 0.87 5.51
CA LEU A 162 15.68 1.29 4.90
C LEU A 162 16.82 1.43 5.90
N GLN A 163 16.51 1.83 7.13
CA GLN A 163 17.49 1.97 8.21
C GLN A 163 17.72 0.64 8.95
N GLY A 164 16.88 -0.37 8.72
CA GLY A 164 17.01 -1.69 9.33
C GLY A 164 16.80 -1.67 10.84
N VAL A 165 15.87 -0.83 11.31
CA VAL A 165 15.54 -0.68 12.74
C VAL A 165 14.23 -1.40 13.09
N ASP A 166 13.98 -1.63 14.38
CA ASP A 166 12.88 -2.49 14.83
C ASP A 166 11.51 -1.81 14.79
N ASN A 167 11.45 -0.49 14.84
CA ASN A 167 10.19 0.25 14.85
C ASN A 167 10.39 1.72 14.46
N LEU A 168 9.27 2.41 14.21
CA LEU A 168 9.24 3.81 13.80
C LEU A 168 9.83 4.80 14.82
N TYR A 169 10.07 4.39 16.07
CA TYR A 169 10.64 5.27 17.09
C TYR A 169 12.18 5.27 17.09
N GLU A 170 12.77 4.31 16.37
CA GLU A 170 14.22 4.16 16.25
C GLU A 170 14.79 4.80 14.99
N ILE A 171 13.92 5.24 14.08
CA ILE A 171 14.38 5.97 12.90
C ILE A 171 15.02 7.30 13.30
N ASP A 172 15.96 7.75 12.48
CA ASP A 172 16.71 8.99 12.66
C ASP A 172 15.84 10.26 12.85
N GLU A 173 14.66 10.31 12.24
CA GLU A 173 13.71 11.41 12.41
C GLU A 173 13.10 11.46 13.84
N VAL A 174 12.73 10.32 14.40
CA VAL A 174 11.95 10.24 15.65
C VAL A 174 12.83 10.06 16.87
N ARG A 175 13.93 9.32 16.75
CA ARG A 175 14.86 9.01 17.86
C ARG A 175 15.31 10.26 18.64
N PRO A 176 15.70 11.39 18.01
CA PRO A 176 16.14 12.58 18.72
C PRO A 176 15.06 13.22 19.61
N VAL A 177 13.79 13.10 19.21
CA VAL A 177 12.65 13.63 20.00
C VAL A 177 12.50 12.84 21.30
N LEU A 178 12.65 11.51 21.24
CA LEU A 178 12.59 10.65 22.41
C LEU A 178 13.77 10.85 23.35
N ASP A 179 14.98 10.97 22.81
CA ASP A 179 16.19 11.25 23.59
C ASP A 179 16.09 12.57 24.37
N ARG A 180 15.40 13.56 23.80
CA ARG A 180 15.19 14.85 24.45
C ARG A 180 14.12 14.80 25.54
N ALA A 181 13.14 13.91 25.41
CA ALA A 181 12.00 13.80 26.32
C ALA A 181 12.30 12.95 27.57
N ALA A 182 13.25 12.02 27.47
CA ALA A 182 13.77 11.22 28.60
C ALA A 182 14.60 12.06 29.58
#